data_AF-A0AAD5RN12-F1
#
_entry.id   AF-A0AAD5RN12-F1
#
_cell.length_a   1.000
_cell.length_b   1.000
_cell.length_c   1.000
_cell.angle_alpha   90.00
_cell.angle_beta   90.00
_cell.angle_gamma   90.00
#
_symmetry.space_group_name_H-M   'P 1'
#
loop_
_entity.id
_entity.type
_entity.pdbx_description
1 polymer ?
#
loop_
_entity_poly.entity_id
_entity_poly.type
_entity_poly.pdbx_seq_one_letter_code
_entity_poly.pdbx_strand_id
1 'polypeptide(L)'
;MTSLGLDCFWGSALKIEVDVSQDKRVEEGFDIMKACLAENLEVGTMLGTPYQIARFLDRFAADEERAGFHCVIIILELEKMAGGALEYGGCLDVATSIKRDGHDMLFDRLQKKRIRKLPYHSFRRSSILAFRTRAKLKMKPTTILSVLGLVVGAAASPITTLSTRGDSTTNGTTAYEETTFPIHPSCNITLHRQLSRALEETVDLATVARDHLLRHGNESSFFQRHFGNTSTSTPIGWYQRVISADRGEMLFRCDDPDENCATQEGWAGHWRGANATQETVICPLSFSSRLYLSSVCGLGYSVANSALNTYWATDLLHRVFHVPQISEGVVSHYAEDYAEVLELARTEPEKSVIDSEALQYFAIDVYAFDVAAPGVGCSGELEDE
;
A
#
# COMPACT_ATOMS: atom_id res chain seq x y z
N MET A 1 8.10 24.02 55.48
CA MET A 1 9.03 22.88 55.30
C MET A 1 8.23 21.61 55.61
N THR A 2 7.37 21.13 54.71
CA THR A 2 7.63 20.18 53.59
C THR A 2 8.35 18.91 54.02
N SER A 3 7.59 17.81 54.13
CA SER A 3 7.71 16.65 53.23
C SER A 3 6.77 15.53 53.70
N LEU A 4 5.85 15.14 52.83
CA LEU A 4 5.00 13.94 52.93
C LEU A 4 5.64 12.87 52.06
N GLY A 5 5.83 11.67 52.64
CA GLY A 5 6.24 10.49 51.91
C GLY A 5 5.06 9.80 51.21
N LEU A 6 5.34 9.22 50.05
CA LEU A 6 4.49 8.22 49.41
C LEU A 6 5.41 7.31 48.58
N ASP A 7 5.60 6.10 49.11
CA ASP A 7 6.11 4.95 48.37
C ASP A 7 4.99 4.37 47.50
N CYS A 8 5.30 4.02 46.25
CA CYS A 8 4.57 3.02 45.48
C CYS A 8 5.53 2.23 44.58
N PHE A 9 5.65 0.95 44.92
CA PHE A 9 6.21 -0.17 44.17
C PHE A 9 5.48 -0.38 42.83
N TRP A 10 6.19 -0.63 41.72
CA TRP A 10 5.77 -1.55 40.65
C TRP A 10 7.02 -2.08 39.94
N GLY A 11 7.27 -3.38 40.10
CA GLY A 11 8.26 -4.13 39.34
C GLY A 11 7.57 -5.00 38.30
N SER A 12 8.04 -4.94 37.06
CA SER A 12 8.14 -6.04 36.07
C SER A 12 8.73 -5.44 34.78
N ALA A 13 10.05 -5.56 34.59
CA ALA A 13 10.71 -5.20 33.34
C ALA A 13 10.46 -6.30 32.30
N LEU A 14 9.91 -5.91 31.14
CA LEU A 14 9.82 -6.75 29.96
C LEU A 14 11.23 -6.97 29.42
N LYS A 15 11.72 -8.22 29.46
CA LYS A 15 13.02 -8.60 28.91
C LYS A 15 12.81 -9.07 27.47
N ILE A 16 13.24 -8.26 26.51
CA ILE A 16 13.31 -8.65 25.10
C ILE A 16 14.75 -9.11 24.83
N GLU A 17 14.94 -10.41 24.65
CA GLU A 17 16.20 -10.98 24.15
C GLU A 17 16.09 -11.14 22.64
N VAL A 18 16.89 -10.37 21.89
CA VAL A 18 17.10 -10.55 20.45
C VAL A 18 18.42 -11.27 20.28
N ASP A 19 18.39 -12.47 19.73
CA ASP A 19 19.59 -13.24 19.38
C ASP A 19 20.16 -12.69 18.06
N VAL A 20 21.20 -11.86 18.16
CA VAL A 20 21.93 -11.33 17.00
C VAL A 20 23.23 -12.11 16.87
N SER A 21 23.19 -13.23 16.17
CA SER A 21 24.39 -14.03 15.93
C SER A 21 25.20 -13.49 14.74
N GLN A 22 26.47 -13.17 15.01
CA GLN A 22 27.64 -13.17 14.09
C GLN A 22 28.01 -11.94 13.25
N ASP A 23 27.79 -10.70 13.69
CA ASP A 23 28.69 -9.60 13.27
C ASP A 23 28.92 -8.59 14.39
N LYS A 24 30.14 -8.58 14.95
CA LYS A 24 30.58 -7.66 16.01
C LYS A 24 30.35 -6.17 15.65
N ARG A 25 30.30 -5.83 14.36
CA ARG A 25 30.11 -4.45 13.89
C ARG A 25 28.65 -4.00 14.01
N VAL A 26 27.70 -4.93 13.96
CA VAL A 26 26.27 -4.65 14.16
C VAL A 26 25.97 -4.45 15.65
N GLU A 27 26.65 -5.22 16.50
CA GLU A 27 26.57 -5.08 17.97
C GLU A 27 27.11 -3.70 18.42
N GLU A 28 28.29 -3.30 17.92
CA GLU A 28 28.86 -1.98 18.19
C GLU A 28 27.98 -0.83 17.66
N GLY A 29 27.36 -0.98 16.48
CA GLY A 29 26.43 0.01 15.93
C GLY A 29 25.15 0.17 16.77
N PHE A 30 24.61 -0.92 17.29
CA PHE A 30 23.43 -0.90 18.15
C PHE A 30 23.73 -0.29 19.52
N ASP A 31 24.90 -0.55 20.09
CA ASP A 31 25.31 0.01 21.38
C ASP A 31 25.58 1.52 21.29
N ILE A 32 26.15 2.00 20.17
CA ILE A 32 26.30 3.44 19.89
C ILE A 32 24.94 4.12 19.73
N MET A 33 24.00 3.48 19.03
CA MET A 33 22.65 4.02 18.83
C MET A 33 21.85 4.06 20.14
N LYS A 34 21.99 3.05 21.00
CA LYS A 34 21.44 3.04 22.37
C LYS A 34 22.04 4.15 23.23
N ALA A 35 23.36 4.38 23.15
CA ALA A 35 24.02 5.46 23.88
C ALA A 35 23.52 6.85 23.43
N CYS A 36 23.38 7.08 22.12
CA CYS A 36 22.80 8.32 21.58
C CYS A 36 21.34 8.53 21.99
N LEU A 37 20.53 7.46 22.05
CA LEU A 37 19.13 7.56 22.47
C LEU A 37 18.98 7.81 23.99
N ALA A 38 19.88 7.23 24.80
CA ALA A 38 19.88 7.43 26.25
C ALA A 38 20.25 8.87 26.65
N GLU A 39 21.19 9.51 25.95
CA GLU A 39 21.58 10.90 26.22
C GLU A 39 20.54 11.93 25.73
N ASN A 40 19.75 11.61 24.70
CA ASN A 40 18.72 12.52 24.16
C ASN A 40 17.36 12.40 24.86
N LEU A 41 17.14 11.40 25.71
CA LEU A 41 15.90 11.25 26.47
C LEU A 41 15.77 12.27 27.64
N GLU A 42 16.87 12.91 28.07
CA GLU A 42 16.83 13.98 29.07
C GLU A 42 16.52 15.36 28.46
N VAL A 43 16.51 15.50 27.13
CA VAL A 43 16.13 16.74 26.44
C VAL A 43 14.69 16.59 25.95
N GLY A 44 13.75 16.90 26.84
CA GLY A 44 12.32 16.84 26.56
C GLY A 44 11.87 17.79 25.44
N THR A 45 10.77 17.36 24.80
CA THR A 45 9.91 18.08 23.85
C THR A 45 10.44 18.22 22.41
N MET A 46 10.19 17.22 21.57
CA MET A 46 9.90 17.38 20.11
C MET A 46 9.60 16.08 19.37
N LEU A 47 9.53 14.91 20.02
CA LEU A 47 9.14 13.67 19.34
C LEU A 47 8.09 12.95 20.18
N GLY A 48 7.04 12.50 19.50
CA GLY A 48 5.78 12.07 20.10
C GLY A 48 5.85 10.82 20.99
N THR A 49 4.68 10.28 21.30
CA THR A 49 4.51 9.22 22.31
C THR A 49 5.44 8.02 22.06
N PRO A 50 5.84 7.26 23.11
CA PRO A 50 6.72 6.09 22.99
C PRO A 50 6.28 5.08 21.91
N TYR A 51 4.97 5.00 21.64
CA TYR A 51 4.38 4.19 20.57
C TYR A 51 4.75 4.65 19.15
N GLN A 52 4.82 5.96 18.90
CA GLN A 52 5.20 6.52 17.60
C GLN A 52 6.69 6.29 17.29
N ILE A 53 7.53 6.32 18.33
CA ILE A 53 8.96 6.02 18.22
C ILE A 53 9.14 4.52 17.91
N ALA A 54 8.44 3.63 18.61
CA ALA A 54 8.49 2.19 18.35
C ALA A 54 8.07 1.84 16.91
N ARG A 55 6.98 2.43 16.41
CA ARG A 55 6.50 2.20 15.04
C ARG A 55 7.41 2.76 13.95
N PHE A 56 8.15 3.84 14.26
CA PHE A 56 9.19 4.38 13.37
C PHE A 56 10.39 3.45 13.29
N LEU A 57 10.83 2.92 14.44
CA LEU A 57 11.95 1.98 14.53
C LEU A 57 11.64 0.63 13.88
N ASP A 58 10.41 0.11 14.02
CA ASP A 58 9.97 -1.13 13.36
C ASP A 58 9.99 -1.02 11.83
N ARG A 59 9.63 0.16 11.27
CA ARG A 59 9.75 0.41 9.82
C ARG A 59 11.20 0.53 9.37
N PHE A 60 12.11 0.92 10.27
CA PHE A 60 13.53 1.11 9.99
C PHE A 60 14.32 -0.21 9.97
N ALA A 61 13.89 -1.19 10.78
CA ALA A 61 14.55 -2.49 10.91
C ALA A 61 14.26 -3.47 9.75
N ALA A 62 13.29 -3.18 8.87
CA ALA A 62 12.85 -4.09 7.82
C ALA A 62 13.67 -4.00 6.50
N ASP A 63 14.67 -3.13 6.40
CA ASP A 63 15.39 -2.86 5.13
C ASP A 63 16.92 -2.73 5.36
N GLU A 64 17.61 -3.88 5.54
CA GLU A 64 19.05 -3.96 5.87
C GLU A 64 19.97 -3.26 4.85
N GLU A 65 19.59 -3.23 3.57
CA GLU A 65 20.43 -2.65 2.50
C GLU A 65 20.35 -1.10 2.45
N ARG A 66 19.33 -0.50 3.09
CA ARG A 66 19.11 0.95 3.11
C ARG A 66 19.57 1.63 4.39
N ALA A 67 19.73 0.90 5.48
CA ALA A 67 20.13 1.44 6.79
C ALA A 67 21.44 2.26 6.71
N GLY A 68 22.43 1.79 5.95
CA GLY A 68 23.71 2.49 5.77
C GLY A 68 23.59 3.83 5.02
N PHE A 69 22.68 3.95 4.06
CA PHE A 69 22.50 5.17 3.27
C PHE A 69 21.70 6.24 4.03
N HIS A 70 20.74 5.80 4.85
CA HIS A 70 19.91 6.68 5.66
C HIS A 70 20.61 7.18 6.94
N CYS A 71 21.53 6.40 7.52
CA CYS A 71 22.38 6.88 8.63
C CYS A 71 23.20 8.13 8.24
N VAL A 72 23.74 8.17 7.03
CA VAL A 72 24.51 9.32 6.53
C VAL A 72 23.63 10.56 6.37
N ILE A 73 22.38 10.40 5.95
CA ILE A 73 21.42 11.51 5.78
C ILE A 73 20.99 12.07 7.14
N ILE A 74 20.76 11.21 8.12
CA ILE A 74 20.37 11.62 9.48
C ILE A 74 21.50 12.41 10.15
N ILE A 75 22.76 11.98 10.02
CA ILE A 75 23.92 12.70 10.56
C ILE A 75 24.07 14.10 9.92
N LEU A 76 23.88 14.20 8.60
CA LEU A 76 24.00 15.46 7.88
C LEU A 76 22.88 16.46 8.22
N GLU A 77 21.65 16.00 8.47
CA GLU A 77 20.56 16.88 8.91
C GLU A 77 20.69 17.28 10.39
N LEU A 78 21.24 16.42 11.25
CA LEU A 78 21.55 16.78 12.64
C LEU A 78 22.67 17.83 12.74
N GLU A 79 23.72 17.76 11.91
CA GLU A 79 24.75 18.82 11.83
C GLU A 79 24.17 20.17 11.40
N LYS A 80 23.18 20.14 10.50
CA LYS A 80 22.50 21.32 9.97
C LYS A 80 21.57 21.96 11.00
N MET A 81 20.93 21.14 11.84
CA MET A 81 20.09 21.58 12.95
C MET A 81 20.91 22.10 14.14
N ALA A 82 22.13 21.60 14.35
CA ALA A 82 23.00 21.99 15.47
C ALA A 82 23.79 23.30 15.27
N GLY A 83 23.59 24.03 14.17
CA GLY A 83 24.11 25.40 14.02
C GLY A 83 25.64 25.54 14.08
N GLY A 84 26.39 24.50 13.73
CA GLY A 84 27.84 24.61 13.48
C GLY A 84 28.75 24.75 14.70
N ALA A 85 28.37 24.24 15.88
CA ALA A 85 29.30 24.17 17.02
C ALA A 85 29.07 22.92 17.89
N LEU A 86 29.68 21.80 17.50
CA LEU A 86 29.95 20.69 18.40
C LEU A 86 31.43 20.29 18.24
N GLU A 87 32.28 20.77 19.14
CA GLU A 87 33.59 20.16 19.38
C GLU A 87 33.36 18.88 20.23
N TYR A 88 33.30 17.73 19.57
CA TYR A 88 33.34 16.42 20.23
C TYR A 88 34.34 15.50 19.49
N GLY A 89 35.50 15.29 20.12
CA GLY A 89 36.65 14.56 19.58
C GLY A 89 36.51 13.03 19.55
N GLY A 90 35.32 12.49 19.25
CA GLY A 90 35.09 11.04 19.17
C GLY A 90 34.33 10.59 17.92
N CYS A 91 33.28 11.30 17.51
CA CYS A 91 32.49 10.93 16.32
C CYS A 91 33.16 11.31 14.99
N LEU A 92 34.07 12.29 14.99
CA LEU A 92 34.70 12.79 13.76
C LEU A 92 35.67 11.78 13.15
N ASP A 93 36.37 10.99 13.96
CA ASP A 93 37.35 10.01 13.44
C ASP A 93 36.69 8.83 12.71
N VAL A 94 35.48 8.43 13.13
CA VAL A 94 34.70 7.36 12.46
C VAL A 94 34.06 7.87 11.16
N ALA A 95 33.50 9.09 11.17
CA ALA A 95 32.97 9.72 9.96
C ALA A 95 34.07 9.95 8.90
N THR A 96 35.29 10.26 9.34
CA THR A 96 36.44 10.43 8.44
C THR A 96 36.94 9.09 7.90
N SER A 97 36.86 8.00 8.67
CA SER A 97 37.16 6.64 8.21
C SER A 97 36.16 6.14 7.17
N ILE A 98 34.85 6.30 7.41
CA ILE A 98 33.78 5.90 6.48
C ILE A 98 33.84 6.72 5.19
N LYS A 99 34.17 8.02 5.28
CA LYS A 99 34.34 8.91 4.13
C LYS A 99 35.56 8.54 3.27
N ARG A 100 36.61 7.98 3.88
CA ARG A 100 37.81 7.51 3.18
C ARG A 100 37.56 6.19 2.46
N ASP A 101 36.87 5.24 3.10
CA ASP A 101 36.56 3.93 2.52
C ASP A 101 35.48 4.01 1.43
N GLY A 102 34.50 4.91 1.58
CA GLY A 102 33.48 5.17 0.56
C GLY A 102 34.02 5.86 -0.70
N HIS A 103 35.08 6.66 -0.57
CA HIS A 103 35.71 7.35 -1.70
C HIS A 103 36.53 6.39 -2.58
N ASP A 104 37.19 5.40 -1.97
CA ASP A 104 37.95 4.37 -2.69
C ASP A 104 37.04 3.39 -3.44
N MET A 105 35.85 3.06 -2.90
CA MET A 105 34.82 2.29 -3.61
C MET A 105 34.24 3.02 -4.83
N LEU A 106 34.15 4.35 -4.78
CA LEU A 106 33.63 5.17 -5.89
C LEU A 106 34.67 5.34 -7.00
N PHE A 107 35.96 5.46 -6.64
CA PHE A 107 37.06 5.60 -7.59
C PHE A 107 37.32 4.31 -8.38
N ASP A 108 37.20 3.12 -7.77
CA ASP A 108 37.36 1.84 -8.47
C ASP A 108 36.21 1.56 -9.46
N ARG A 109 34.99 2.05 -9.16
CA ARG A 109 33.84 1.96 -10.08
C ARG A 109 33.93 2.94 -11.26
N LEU A 110 34.56 4.10 -11.07
CA LEU A 110 34.72 5.10 -12.14
C LEU A 110 35.93 4.82 -13.05
N GLN A 111 36.97 4.11 -12.57
CA GLN A 111 38.09 3.64 -13.40
C GLN A 111 37.72 2.48 -14.34
N LYS A 112 36.75 1.63 -13.97
CA LYS A 112 36.25 0.53 -14.83
C LYS A 112 35.36 0.95 -15.99
N LYS A 113 35.07 2.25 -16.17
CA LYS A 113 34.28 2.77 -17.30
C LYS A 113 34.97 3.92 -18.05
N ARG A 114 36.01 3.58 -18.82
CA ARG A 114 36.38 4.21 -20.11
C ARG A 114 36.85 3.08 -21.02
N ILE A 115 36.40 2.91 -22.27
CA ILE A 115 36.59 3.77 -23.47
C ILE A 115 35.48 3.35 -24.48
N ARG A 116 34.79 4.26 -25.18
CA ARG A 116 35.11 4.67 -26.57
C ARG A 116 34.57 6.07 -26.89
N LYS A 117 35.46 6.91 -27.42
CA LYS A 117 35.23 8.24 -27.99
C LYS A 117 34.93 8.15 -29.51
N LEU A 118 34.32 9.25 -29.99
CA LEU A 118 34.39 9.90 -31.32
C LEU A 118 33.10 9.82 -32.17
N PRO A 119 32.84 10.79 -33.08
CA PRO A 119 32.96 12.24 -32.90
C PRO A 119 31.75 13.02 -33.44
N TYR A 120 31.78 14.32 -33.17
CA TYR A 120 30.89 15.39 -33.62
C TYR A 120 31.04 15.67 -35.14
N HIS A 121 29.93 15.76 -35.88
CA HIS A 121 29.85 16.57 -37.11
C HIS A 121 28.40 17.01 -37.40
N SER A 122 28.31 18.20 -37.97
CA SER A 122 27.14 18.98 -38.33
C SER A 122 26.45 18.52 -39.64
N PHE A 123 25.25 19.09 -39.87
CA PHE A 123 24.61 19.47 -41.16
C PHE A 123 23.25 18.81 -41.54
N ARG A 124 22.22 19.68 -41.50
CA ARG A 124 21.06 19.90 -42.40
C ARG A 124 20.13 18.77 -42.93
N ARG A 125 18.83 19.10 -42.80
CA ARG A 125 17.70 19.02 -43.76
C ARG A 125 17.44 17.70 -44.50
N SER A 126 16.26 17.12 -44.27
CA SER A 126 15.08 17.26 -45.14
C SER A 126 14.10 16.13 -44.91
N SER A 127 12.84 16.50 -44.68
CA SER A 127 11.67 15.64 -44.75
C SER A 127 11.50 15.08 -46.16
N ILE A 128 11.33 13.76 -46.29
CA ILE A 128 10.79 13.14 -47.51
C ILE A 128 9.65 12.20 -47.12
N LEU A 129 8.61 12.38 -47.93
CA LEU A 129 7.30 11.75 -47.99
C LEU A 129 7.31 10.22 -48.03
N ALA A 130 6.20 9.69 -47.53
CA ALA A 130 5.69 8.33 -47.69
C ALA A 130 5.74 7.80 -49.13
N PHE A 131 5.86 6.48 -49.27
CA PHE A 131 5.08 5.74 -50.27
C PHE A 131 4.82 4.29 -49.85
N ARG A 132 3.53 3.93 -49.93
CA ARG A 132 2.95 2.58 -49.92
C ARG A 132 3.68 1.63 -50.89
N THR A 133 3.71 0.33 -50.62
CA THR A 133 2.82 -0.63 -51.32
C THR A 133 3.02 -2.11 -50.92
N ARG A 134 1.86 -2.75 -50.70
CA ARG A 134 1.42 -4.10 -51.12
C ARG A 134 2.12 -5.34 -50.58
N ALA A 135 1.45 -5.91 -49.58
CA ALA A 135 1.33 -7.35 -49.35
C ALA A 135 0.80 -8.09 -50.60
N LYS A 136 1.37 -9.27 -50.87
CA LYS A 136 0.78 -10.33 -51.70
C LYS A 136 0.86 -11.63 -50.91
N LEU A 137 -0.25 -12.01 -50.26
CA LEU A 137 -0.47 -13.40 -49.85
C LEU A 137 -0.78 -14.23 -51.10
N LYS A 138 -0.12 -15.38 -51.24
CA LYS A 138 -0.52 -16.47 -52.11
C LYS A 138 -0.71 -17.71 -51.24
N MET A 139 -1.96 -18.11 -51.02
CA MET A 139 -2.32 -19.46 -50.57
C MET A 139 -2.23 -20.42 -51.76
N LYS A 140 -1.73 -21.63 -51.51
CA LYS A 140 -2.04 -22.84 -52.29
C LYS A 140 -2.22 -24.03 -51.34
N PRO A 141 -3.14 -24.97 -51.65
CA PRO A 141 -3.48 -26.13 -50.82
C PRO A 141 -2.87 -27.45 -51.33
N THR A 142 -2.61 -28.39 -50.41
CA THR A 142 -2.39 -29.85 -50.62
C THR A 142 -2.24 -30.46 -49.21
N THR A 143 -3.13 -31.24 -48.60
CA THR A 143 -3.65 -32.62 -48.85
C THR A 143 -2.60 -33.74 -48.90
N ILE A 144 -2.91 -34.84 -48.18
CA ILE A 144 -2.33 -36.21 -48.19
C ILE A 144 -1.24 -36.40 -47.09
N LEU A 145 -1.16 -37.43 -46.22
CA LEU A 145 -1.56 -38.85 -46.22
C LEU A 145 -1.59 -39.40 -44.76
N SER A 146 -2.48 -40.36 -44.49
CA SER A 146 -2.47 -41.21 -43.28
C SER A 146 -1.40 -42.31 -43.34
N VAL A 147 -0.76 -42.64 -42.21
CA VAL A 147 -0.04 -43.91 -42.03
C VAL A 147 -0.41 -44.50 -40.66
N LEU A 148 -1.07 -45.66 -40.73
CA LEU A 148 -1.25 -46.63 -39.64
C LEU A 148 0.09 -47.35 -39.39
N GLY A 149 0.49 -47.49 -38.13
CA GLY A 149 1.60 -48.33 -37.71
C GLY A 149 1.28 -49.03 -36.40
N LEU A 150 0.85 -50.28 -36.48
CA LEU A 150 0.71 -51.23 -35.37
C LEU A 150 2.10 -51.82 -35.06
N VAL A 151 2.54 -51.78 -33.80
CA VAL A 151 3.61 -52.67 -33.30
C VAL A 151 3.16 -53.25 -31.96
N VAL A 152 3.16 -54.58 -31.90
CA VAL A 152 2.82 -55.40 -30.72
C VAL A 152 4.11 -55.89 -30.07
N GLY A 153 4.14 -55.87 -28.73
CA GLY A 153 4.68 -56.98 -27.93
C GLY A 153 6.15 -56.92 -27.50
N ALA A 154 6.39 -56.40 -26.31
CA ALA A 154 7.44 -56.90 -25.44
C ALA A 154 6.95 -56.86 -23.98
N ALA A 155 6.66 -58.03 -23.42
CA ALA A 155 6.39 -58.22 -22.00
C ALA A 155 7.74 -58.18 -21.25
N ALA A 156 7.93 -57.18 -20.41
CA ALA A 156 8.96 -57.15 -19.39
C ALA A 156 8.28 -56.91 -18.04
N SER A 157 8.52 -57.84 -17.11
CA SER A 157 7.99 -57.85 -15.75
C SER A 157 8.27 -56.52 -15.03
N PRO A 158 7.28 -55.92 -14.34
CA PRO A 158 7.58 -54.81 -13.46
C PRO A 158 8.30 -55.36 -12.22
N ILE A 159 9.60 -55.09 -12.13
CA ILE A 159 10.32 -55.07 -10.87
C ILE A 159 9.60 -54.05 -9.99
N THR A 160 9.15 -54.49 -8.82
CA THR A 160 8.62 -53.64 -7.76
C THR A 160 9.77 -52.79 -7.22
N THR A 161 10.10 -51.71 -7.93
CA THR A 161 10.78 -50.58 -7.32
C THR A 161 9.73 -49.87 -6.49
N LEU A 162 9.91 -49.89 -5.16
CA LEU A 162 9.32 -48.88 -4.28
C LEU A 162 9.85 -47.53 -4.75
N SER A 163 9.19 -46.96 -5.75
CA SER A 163 9.19 -45.53 -5.96
C SER A 163 8.28 -45.01 -4.86
N THR A 164 8.90 -44.55 -3.77
CA THR A 164 8.32 -43.50 -2.93
C THR A 164 7.98 -42.36 -3.87
N ARG A 165 6.80 -42.44 -4.48
CA ARG A 165 6.09 -41.28 -5.00
C ARG A 165 5.88 -40.46 -3.74
N GLY A 166 6.77 -39.49 -3.55
CA GLY A 166 6.57 -38.42 -2.58
C GLY A 166 5.19 -37.90 -2.90
N ASP A 167 4.25 -38.26 -2.04
CA ASP A 167 2.98 -37.60 -1.94
C ASP A 167 3.37 -36.16 -1.61
N SER A 168 3.42 -35.33 -2.64
CA SER A 168 3.53 -33.89 -2.49
C SER A 168 2.17 -33.40 -2.00
N THR A 169 1.72 -33.91 -0.86
CA THR A 169 1.32 -33.06 0.25
C THR A 169 2.47 -32.08 0.49
N THR A 170 2.54 -31.05 -0.37
CA THR A 170 2.86 -29.73 0.12
C THR A 170 1.75 -29.42 1.12
N ASN A 171 1.98 -29.83 2.37
CA ASN A 171 1.75 -28.93 3.48
C ASN A 171 2.54 -27.68 3.10
N GLY A 172 1.92 -26.83 2.28
CA GLY A 172 2.40 -25.50 2.03
C GLY A 172 2.42 -24.88 3.40
N THR A 173 3.62 -24.72 3.94
CA THR A 173 3.90 -23.65 4.88
C THR A 173 3.15 -22.44 4.34
N THR A 174 2.05 -22.06 4.99
CA THR A 174 1.36 -20.81 4.74
C THR A 174 2.34 -19.73 5.18
N ALA A 175 3.33 -19.46 4.32
CA ALA A 175 3.99 -18.18 4.28
C ALA A 175 2.83 -17.18 4.24
N TYR A 176 2.80 -16.29 5.23
CA TYR A 176 1.83 -15.22 5.34
C TYR A 176 1.56 -14.67 3.94
N GLU A 177 0.39 -15.04 3.41
CA GLU A 177 0.05 -14.79 2.00
C GLU A 177 0.04 -13.28 1.80
N GLU A 178 0.54 -12.86 0.65
CA GLU A 178 0.76 -11.44 0.36
C GLU A 178 -0.54 -10.67 0.58
N THR A 179 -0.59 -9.82 1.61
CA THR A 179 -1.83 -9.09 1.98
C THR A 179 -2.18 -7.97 1.01
N THR A 180 -1.38 -7.81 -0.04
CA THR A 180 -1.56 -6.83 -1.10
C THR A 180 -2.69 -7.26 -2.03
N PHE A 181 -3.43 -6.28 -2.54
CA PHE A 181 -4.47 -6.56 -3.51
C PHE A 181 -3.85 -6.97 -4.86
N PRO A 182 -4.23 -8.11 -5.45
CA PRO A 182 -3.63 -8.57 -6.70
C PRO A 182 -3.98 -7.66 -7.88
N ILE A 183 -2.98 -7.35 -8.71
CA ILE A 183 -3.13 -6.53 -9.93
C ILE A 183 -2.84 -7.38 -11.15
N HIS A 184 -3.76 -7.39 -12.11
CA HIS A 184 -3.64 -8.14 -13.35
C HIS A 184 -2.53 -7.57 -14.26
N PRO A 185 -1.79 -8.42 -15.00
CA PRO A 185 -0.75 -7.98 -15.93
C PRO A 185 -1.22 -7.09 -17.10
N SER A 186 -2.53 -6.88 -17.28
CA SER A 186 -3.06 -5.89 -18.22
C SER A 186 -2.69 -4.46 -17.82
N CYS A 187 -2.37 -4.22 -16.55
CA CYS A 187 -1.81 -2.96 -16.09
C CYS A 187 -0.33 -2.89 -16.47
N ASN A 188 0.03 -1.97 -17.37
CA ASN A 188 1.44 -1.68 -17.64
C ASN A 188 2.15 -1.17 -16.38
N ILE A 189 3.49 -1.15 -16.38
CA ILE A 189 4.30 -0.81 -15.20
C ILE A 189 3.89 0.53 -14.56
N THR A 190 3.53 1.54 -15.35
CA THR A 190 3.12 2.85 -14.83
C THR A 190 1.74 2.80 -14.17
N LEU A 191 0.77 2.11 -14.78
CA LEU A 191 -0.57 1.93 -14.20
C LEU A 191 -0.51 1.07 -12.95
N HIS A 192 0.27 -0.02 -12.99
CA HIS A 192 0.49 -0.90 -11.86
C HIS A 192 1.04 -0.12 -10.66
N ARG A 193 2.08 0.71 -10.84
CA ARG A 193 2.66 1.49 -9.72
C ARG A 193 1.67 2.47 -9.10
N GLN A 194 0.84 3.13 -9.90
CA GLN A 194 -0.19 4.04 -9.40
C GLN A 194 -1.27 3.28 -8.63
N LEU A 195 -1.73 2.16 -9.19
CA LEU A 195 -2.75 1.33 -8.58
C LEU A 195 -2.26 0.64 -7.30
N SER A 196 -1.00 0.17 -7.25
CA SER A 196 -0.41 -0.39 -6.03
C SER A 196 -0.42 0.63 -4.90
N ARG A 197 0.03 1.87 -5.16
CA ARG A 197 -0.04 2.96 -4.18
C ARG A 197 -1.49 3.26 -3.76
N ALA A 198 -2.41 3.31 -4.71
CA ALA A 198 -3.82 3.58 -4.44
C ALA A 198 -4.46 2.51 -3.54
N LEU A 199 -4.11 1.23 -3.76
CA LEU A 199 -4.57 0.10 -2.95
C LEU A 199 -3.95 0.11 -1.56
N GLU A 200 -2.67 0.49 -1.42
CA GLU A 200 -2.04 0.75 -0.12
C GLU A 200 -2.77 1.86 0.65
N GLU A 201 -3.05 2.99 -0.01
CA GLU A 201 -3.80 4.10 0.59
C GLU A 201 -5.24 3.70 0.95
N THR A 202 -5.85 2.74 0.22
CA THR A 202 -7.16 2.17 0.58
C THR A 202 -7.11 1.39 1.89
N VAL A 203 -6.03 0.62 2.11
CA VAL A 203 -5.80 -0.08 3.38
C VAL A 203 -5.54 0.92 4.51
N ASP A 204 -4.78 1.99 4.25
CA ASP A 204 -4.55 3.06 5.23
C ASP A 204 -5.87 3.74 5.63
N LEU A 205 -6.71 4.08 4.64
CA LEU A 205 -8.03 4.68 4.87
C LEU A 205 -8.92 3.80 5.76
N ALA A 206 -9.04 2.51 5.42
CA ALA A 206 -9.81 1.54 6.21
C ALA A 206 -9.22 1.34 7.61
N THR A 207 -7.88 1.37 7.74
CA THR A 207 -7.18 1.26 9.02
C THR A 207 -7.52 2.43 9.93
N VAL A 208 -7.46 3.67 9.43
CA VAL A 208 -7.83 4.86 10.19
C VAL A 208 -9.30 4.80 10.63
N ALA A 209 -10.20 4.40 9.73
CA ALA A 209 -11.62 4.27 10.04
C ALA A 209 -11.89 3.24 11.15
N ARG A 210 -11.31 2.04 11.03
CA ARG A 210 -11.39 1.00 12.08
C ARG A 210 -10.84 1.50 13.40
N ASP A 211 -9.65 2.10 13.39
CA ASP A 211 -8.97 2.55 14.61
C ASP A 211 -9.74 3.69 15.29
N HIS A 212 -10.38 4.57 14.52
CA HIS A 212 -11.29 5.59 15.05
C HIS A 212 -12.46 4.96 15.81
N LEU A 213 -13.11 3.95 15.21
CA LEU A 213 -14.22 3.24 15.83
C LEU A 213 -13.80 2.47 17.09
N LEU A 214 -12.62 1.85 17.08
CA LEU A 214 -12.08 1.16 18.26
C LEU A 214 -11.73 2.13 19.40
N ARG A 215 -11.30 3.35 19.07
CA ARG A 215 -10.91 4.36 20.06
C ARG A 215 -12.11 5.07 20.68
N HIS A 216 -13.09 5.45 19.87
CA HIS A 216 -14.18 6.33 20.30
C HIS A 216 -15.52 5.61 20.43
N GLY A 217 -15.65 4.41 19.88
CA GLY A 217 -16.89 3.64 19.92
C GLY A 217 -18.07 4.42 19.34
N ASN A 218 -19.23 4.24 19.96
CA ASN A 218 -20.48 4.91 19.58
C ASN A 218 -20.59 6.36 20.12
N GLU A 219 -19.62 6.82 20.91
CA GLU A 219 -19.56 8.20 21.39
C GLU A 219 -19.02 9.17 20.31
N SER A 220 -18.41 8.63 19.26
CA SER A 220 -17.96 9.42 18.11
C SER A 220 -19.15 10.10 17.42
N SER A 221 -19.07 11.42 17.27
CA SER A 221 -20.03 12.18 16.46
C SER A 221 -19.98 11.77 14.99
N PHE A 222 -18.81 11.32 14.48
CA PHE A 222 -18.70 10.76 13.13
C PHE A 222 -19.45 9.44 13.01
N PHE A 223 -19.37 8.58 14.02
CA PHE A 223 -20.12 7.31 14.04
C PHE A 223 -21.63 7.57 14.05
N GLN A 224 -22.11 8.42 14.98
CA GLN A 224 -23.53 8.73 15.06
C GLN A 224 -24.07 9.41 13.80
N ARG A 225 -23.25 10.26 13.16
CA ARG A 225 -23.60 10.94 11.90
C ARG A 225 -23.80 9.96 10.75
N HIS A 226 -22.89 9.00 10.58
CA HIS A 226 -22.89 8.13 9.41
C HIS A 226 -23.60 6.81 9.61
N PHE A 227 -23.77 6.34 10.86
CA PHE A 227 -24.32 5.02 11.17
C PHE A 227 -25.45 5.05 12.22
N GLY A 228 -25.77 6.21 12.80
CA GLY A 228 -26.81 6.34 13.80
C GLY A 228 -26.48 5.61 15.11
N ASN A 229 -27.51 5.05 15.75
CA ASN A 229 -27.39 4.38 17.05
C ASN A 229 -27.40 2.86 16.91
N THR A 230 -26.30 2.32 16.40
CA THR A 230 -26.11 0.88 16.15
C THR A 230 -24.78 0.38 16.75
N SER A 231 -24.47 -0.90 16.57
CA SER A 231 -23.20 -1.48 17.00
C SER A 231 -22.05 -1.04 16.08
N THR A 232 -20.94 -0.60 16.67
CA THR A 232 -19.70 -0.33 15.93
C THR A 232 -19.05 -1.60 15.38
N SER A 233 -19.43 -2.78 15.87
CA SER A 233 -18.83 -4.06 15.47
C SER A 233 -18.96 -4.34 13.97
N THR A 234 -20.07 -3.96 13.36
CA THR A 234 -20.35 -4.20 11.94
C THR A 234 -19.40 -3.40 11.04
N PRO A 235 -19.33 -2.05 11.12
CA PRO A 235 -18.38 -1.29 10.31
C PRO A 235 -16.91 -1.62 10.66
N ILE A 236 -16.58 -1.89 11.93
CA ILE A 236 -15.23 -2.40 12.31
C ILE A 236 -14.90 -3.68 11.54
N GLY A 237 -15.85 -4.61 11.48
CA GLY A 237 -15.70 -5.87 10.74
C GLY A 237 -15.42 -5.64 9.27
N TRP A 238 -16.17 -4.78 8.61
CA TRP A 238 -15.96 -4.47 7.18
C TRP A 238 -14.61 -3.85 6.91
N TYR A 239 -14.18 -2.84 7.68
CA TYR A 239 -12.84 -2.28 7.53
C TYR A 239 -11.75 -3.31 7.85
N GLN A 240 -11.93 -4.16 8.86
CA GLN A 240 -10.97 -5.21 9.18
C GLN A 240 -10.82 -6.21 8.01
N ARG A 241 -11.91 -6.55 7.32
CA ARG A 241 -11.86 -7.39 6.13
C ARG A 241 -11.12 -6.70 4.99
N VAL A 242 -11.36 -5.41 4.76
CA VAL A 242 -10.58 -4.61 3.79
C VAL A 242 -9.10 -4.59 4.15
N ILE A 243 -8.72 -4.62 5.42
CA ILE A 243 -7.31 -4.58 5.85
C ILE A 243 -6.62 -5.95 5.72
N SER A 244 -7.32 -7.04 6.07
CA SER A 244 -6.65 -8.30 6.43
C SER A 244 -7.34 -9.58 5.98
N ALA A 245 -8.54 -9.51 5.38
CA ALA A 245 -9.14 -10.72 4.87
C ALA A 245 -8.27 -11.33 3.77
N ASP A 246 -8.30 -12.65 3.67
CA ASP A 246 -7.76 -13.36 2.51
C ASP A 246 -8.40 -12.80 1.23
N ARG A 247 -7.55 -12.42 0.27
CA ARG A 247 -7.96 -11.83 -1.00
C ARG A 247 -8.38 -12.89 -2.00
N GLY A 248 -8.07 -14.17 -1.77
CA GLY A 248 -8.42 -15.26 -2.67
C GLY A 248 -8.10 -14.91 -4.13
N GLU A 249 -9.10 -15.02 -5.00
CA GLU A 249 -8.97 -14.72 -6.44
C GLU A 249 -9.30 -13.26 -6.81
N MET A 250 -9.33 -12.35 -5.83
CA MET A 250 -9.56 -10.93 -6.11
C MET A 250 -8.54 -10.39 -7.09
N LEU A 251 -9.00 -9.58 -8.05
CA LEU A 251 -8.12 -9.06 -9.08
C LEU A 251 -8.55 -7.69 -9.59
N PHE A 252 -7.61 -6.74 -9.56
CA PHE A 252 -7.78 -5.43 -10.19
C PHE A 252 -7.12 -5.42 -11.56
N ARG A 253 -7.84 -4.96 -12.59
CA ARG A 253 -7.36 -5.04 -13.97
C ARG A 253 -7.52 -3.74 -14.74
N CYS A 254 -6.64 -3.51 -15.73
CA CYS A 254 -6.61 -2.27 -16.53
C CYS A 254 -7.07 -2.49 -17.98
N ASP A 255 -7.31 -3.74 -18.38
CA ASP A 255 -8.10 -4.09 -19.57
C ASP A 255 -9.59 -4.03 -19.22
N ASP A 256 -10.44 -3.89 -20.24
CA ASP A 256 -11.90 -3.79 -20.07
C ASP A 256 -12.60 -4.89 -20.88
N PRO A 257 -12.63 -6.14 -20.36
CA PRO A 257 -13.20 -7.27 -21.09
C PRO A 257 -14.69 -7.12 -21.41
N ASP A 258 -15.41 -6.32 -20.62
CA ASP A 258 -16.85 -6.12 -20.76
C ASP A 258 -17.19 -4.83 -21.54
N GLU A 259 -16.18 -4.08 -22.00
CA GLU A 259 -16.32 -2.84 -22.79
C GLU A 259 -17.11 -1.71 -22.09
N ASN A 260 -17.32 -1.80 -20.76
CA ASN A 260 -18.07 -0.81 -20.00
C ASN A 260 -17.33 0.53 -19.88
N CYS A 261 -15.99 0.53 -19.81
CA CYS A 261 -15.21 1.77 -19.84
C CYS A 261 -15.37 2.53 -21.17
N ALA A 262 -15.60 1.81 -22.26
CA ALA A 262 -15.77 2.39 -23.60
C ALA A 262 -17.21 2.84 -23.86
N THR A 263 -18.19 2.17 -23.26
CA THR A 263 -19.62 2.37 -23.54
C THR A 263 -20.35 3.22 -22.51
N GLN A 264 -19.83 3.30 -21.29
CA GLN A 264 -20.43 4.08 -20.20
C GLN A 264 -19.66 5.38 -19.99
N GLU A 265 -20.26 6.49 -20.43
CA GLU A 265 -19.64 7.81 -20.32
C GLU A 265 -19.42 8.18 -18.84
N GLY A 266 -18.22 8.68 -18.53
CA GLY A 266 -17.85 9.09 -17.18
C GLY A 266 -17.46 7.95 -16.23
N TRP A 267 -17.54 6.68 -16.65
CA TRP A 267 -17.13 5.57 -15.80
C TRP A 267 -15.61 5.55 -15.64
N ALA A 268 -15.17 5.62 -14.38
CA ALA A 268 -13.77 5.48 -14.02
C ALA A 268 -13.40 4.02 -13.70
N GLY A 269 -14.37 3.12 -13.71
CA GLY A 269 -14.18 1.68 -13.56
C GLY A 269 -15.42 1.02 -12.99
N HIS A 270 -15.38 -0.30 -12.90
CA HIS A 270 -16.57 -1.09 -12.58
C HIS A 270 -16.19 -2.44 -11.97
N TRP A 271 -17.08 -2.99 -11.16
CA TRP A 271 -17.05 -4.39 -10.77
C TRP A 271 -17.69 -5.24 -11.88
N ARG A 272 -17.07 -6.36 -12.24
CA ARG A 272 -17.52 -7.17 -13.39
C ARG A 272 -18.79 -7.99 -13.12
N GLY A 273 -19.33 -7.94 -11.91
CA GLY A 273 -20.58 -8.61 -11.57
C GLY A 273 -20.55 -10.11 -11.85
N ALA A 274 -21.61 -10.62 -12.46
CA ALA A 274 -21.74 -12.05 -12.77
C ALA A 274 -20.70 -12.58 -13.80
N ASN A 275 -20.04 -11.71 -14.58
CA ASN A 275 -19.04 -12.14 -15.56
C ASN A 275 -17.73 -12.60 -14.89
N ALA A 276 -17.37 -11.96 -13.77
CA ALA A 276 -16.27 -12.37 -12.90
C ALA A 276 -16.39 -11.67 -11.54
N THR A 277 -17.03 -12.32 -10.57
CA THR A 277 -17.43 -11.70 -9.30
C THR A 277 -16.26 -11.25 -8.42
N GLN A 278 -15.05 -11.74 -8.69
CA GLN A 278 -13.84 -11.37 -7.94
C GLN A 278 -13.03 -10.26 -8.60
N GLU A 279 -13.51 -9.70 -9.71
CA GLU A 279 -12.71 -8.79 -10.52
C GLU A 279 -13.27 -7.38 -10.60
N THR A 280 -12.38 -6.41 -10.49
CA THR A 280 -12.67 -4.98 -10.69
C THR A 280 -11.83 -4.44 -11.84
N VAL A 281 -12.47 -3.71 -12.75
CA VAL A 281 -11.83 -3.00 -13.86
C VAL A 281 -11.57 -1.54 -13.49
N ILE A 282 -10.37 -1.06 -13.77
CA ILE A 282 -9.94 0.33 -13.61
C ILE A 282 -9.87 0.98 -14.99
N CYS A 283 -10.78 1.92 -15.28
CA CYS A 283 -10.80 2.62 -16.55
C CYS A 283 -9.71 3.71 -16.63
N PRO A 284 -9.31 4.13 -17.84
CA PRO A 284 -8.33 5.21 -18.02
C PRO A 284 -8.64 6.50 -17.26
N LEU A 285 -9.93 6.84 -17.11
CA LEU A 285 -10.37 8.04 -16.40
C LEU A 285 -9.89 8.08 -14.94
N SER A 286 -9.82 6.95 -14.23
CA SER A 286 -9.32 6.95 -12.84
C SER A 286 -7.88 7.47 -12.76
N PHE A 287 -7.02 7.08 -13.71
CA PHE A 287 -5.61 7.48 -13.71
C PHE A 287 -5.36 8.95 -14.00
N SER A 288 -6.34 9.67 -14.54
CA SER A 288 -6.23 11.11 -14.81
C SER A 288 -7.05 11.99 -13.87
N SER A 289 -8.03 11.43 -13.16
CA SER A 289 -8.99 12.21 -12.36
C SER A 289 -8.84 12.02 -10.85
N ARG A 290 -8.33 10.87 -10.40
CA ARG A 290 -8.27 10.54 -8.97
C ARG A 290 -7.07 11.19 -8.30
N LEU A 291 -7.30 11.75 -7.13
CA LEU A 291 -6.26 12.28 -6.25
C LEU A 291 -5.81 11.21 -5.22
N TYR A 292 -4.63 11.41 -4.66
CA TYR A 292 -4.13 10.59 -3.54
C TYR A 292 -4.55 11.21 -2.19
N LEU A 293 -4.55 10.40 -1.13
CA LEU A 293 -4.96 10.82 0.22
C LEU A 293 -4.13 11.98 0.78
N SER A 294 -2.92 12.19 0.28
CA SER A 294 -2.07 13.35 0.62
C SER A 294 -2.69 14.71 0.26
N SER A 295 -3.78 14.72 -0.50
CA SER A 295 -4.48 15.93 -0.93
C SER A 295 -5.88 16.09 -0.32
N VAL A 296 -6.24 15.25 0.65
CA VAL A 296 -7.51 15.39 1.41
C VAL A 296 -7.55 16.73 2.13
N CYS A 297 -8.72 17.39 2.11
CA CYS A 297 -8.96 18.75 2.60
C CYS A 297 -8.21 19.86 1.83
N GLY A 298 -7.49 19.52 0.77
CA GLY A 298 -6.91 20.49 -0.17
C GLY A 298 -7.84 20.79 -1.34
N LEU A 299 -7.47 21.78 -2.15
CA LEU A 299 -8.08 22.06 -3.47
C LEU A 299 -9.61 22.33 -3.43
N GLY A 300 -10.13 22.76 -2.28
CA GLY A 300 -11.56 23.04 -2.10
C GLY A 300 -12.42 21.80 -1.84
N TYR A 301 -11.81 20.64 -1.58
CA TYR A 301 -12.55 19.43 -1.20
C TYR A 301 -13.20 19.59 0.18
N SER A 302 -14.48 19.24 0.26
CA SER A 302 -15.19 18.95 1.51
C SER A 302 -15.90 17.61 1.37
N VAL A 303 -16.04 16.87 2.47
CA VAL A 303 -16.70 15.56 2.45
C VAL A 303 -18.16 15.68 2.00
N ALA A 304 -18.86 16.71 2.48
CA ALA A 304 -20.27 16.92 2.17
C ALA A 304 -20.56 17.31 0.71
N ASN A 305 -19.68 18.11 0.08
CA ASN A 305 -20.00 18.77 -1.19
C ASN A 305 -19.13 18.27 -2.36
N SER A 306 -18.28 17.26 -2.14
CA SER A 306 -17.41 16.69 -3.18
C SER A 306 -17.75 15.23 -3.46
N ALA A 307 -17.51 14.79 -4.69
CA ALA A 307 -17.76 13.41 -5.07
C ALA A 307 -16.90 12.43 -4.26
N LEU A 308 -17.51 11.36 -3.73
CA LEU A 308 -16.81 10.30 -2.98
C LEU A 308 -15.62 9.73 -3.76
N ASN A 309 -15.77 9.62 -5.08
CA ASN A 309 -14.74 9.08 -5.94
C ASN A 309 -13.64 10.09 -6.31
N THR A 310 -13.52 11.23 -5.62
CA THR A 310 -12.43 12.20 -5.86
C THR A 310 -11.05 11.60 -5.58
N TYR A 311 -10.94 10.78 -4.52
CA TYR A 311 -9.70 10.13 -4.14
C TYR A 311 -9.67 8.66 -4.58
N TRP A 312 -8.47 8.18 -4.91
CA TRP A 312 -8.23 6.78 -5.23
C TRP A 312 -8.72 5.84 -4.12
N ALA A 313 -8.38 6.15 -2.87
CA ALA A 313 -8.65 5.27 -1.74
C ALA A 313 -10.15 5.08 -1.49
N THR A 314 -10.97 6.12 -1.66
CA THR A 314 -12.43 6.03 -1.49
C THR A 314 -13.08 5.30 -2.66
N ASP A 315 -12.70 5.60 -3.91
CA ASP A 315 -13.18 4.88 -5.11
C ASP A 315 -12.84 3.38 -5.04
N LEU A 316 -11.63 3.04 -4.61
CA LEU A 316 -11.22 1.64 -4.46
C LEU A 316 -11.89 0.96 -3.26
N LEU A 317 -12.12 1.66 -2.16
CA LEU A 317 -12.85 1.11 -1.00
C LEU A 317 -14.26 0.66 -1.41
N HIS A 318 -14.99 1.48 -2.18
CA HIS A 318 -16.28 1.13 -2.75
C HIS A 318 -16.22 -0.16 -3.58
N ARG A 319 -15.26 -0.22 -4.52
CA ARG A 319 -15.11 -1.36 -5.44
C ARG A 319 -14.77 -2.64 -4.68
N VAL A 320 -13.95 -2.54 -3.64
CA VAL A 320 -13.65 -3.66 -2.76
C VAL A 320 -14.92 -4.16 -2.08
N PHE A 321 -15.85 -3.30 -1.68
CA PHE A 321 -17.14 -3.71 -1.12
C PHE A 321 -18.08 -4.37 -2.13
N HIS A 322 -17.92 -4.15 -3.43
CA HIS A 322 -18.64 -4.94 -4.42
C HIS A 322 -18.15 -6.39 -4.53
N VAL A 323 -16.93 -6.69 -4.08
CA VAL A 323 -16.34 -8.01 -4.26
C VAL A 323 -16.75 -8.95 -3.12
N PRO A 324 -17.43 -10.08 -3.40
CA PRO A 324 -17.97 -10.97 -2.36
C PRO A 324 -16.92 -11.57 -1.44
N GLN A 325 -15.66 -11.71 -1.88
CA GLN A 325 -14.56 -12.12 -1.01
C GLN A 325 -14.42 -11.20 0.22
N ILE A 326 -14.73 -9.91 0.07
CA ILE A 326 -14.66 -8.93 1.17
C ILE A 326 -16.02 -8.63 1.77
N SER A 327 -17.06 -8.45 0.95
CA SER A 327 -18.38 -8.04 1.47
C SER A 327 -19.33 -9.17 1.80
N GLU A 328 -19.00 -10.41 1.43
CA GLU A 328 -19.87 -11.58 1.57
C GLU A 328 -21.24 -11.40 0.88
N GLY A 329 -21.35 -10.45 -0.05
CA GLY A 329 -22.62 -10.05 -0.66
C GLY A 329 -23.58 -9.33 0.28
N VAL A 330 -23.10 -8.86 1.44
CA VAL A 330 -23.91 -8.16 2.46
C VAL A 330 -23.86 -6.65 2.28
N VAL A 331 -22.68 -6.10 1.96
CA VAL A 331 -22.53 -4.65 1.71
C VAL A 331 -23.18 -4.30 0.37
N SER A 332 -24.04 -3.29 0.36
CA SER A 332 -24.84 -2.89 -0.80
C SER A 332 -25.00 -1.37 -0.88
N HIS A 333 -25.78 -0.91 -1.87
CA HIS A 333 -26.09 0.50 -2.11
C HIS A 333 -27.51 0.77 -1.58
N TYR A 334 -27.62 1.47 -0.46
CA TYR A 334 -28.87 1.91 0.14
C TYR A 334 -29.02 3.44 0.12
N ALA A 335 -27.92 4.16 -0.02
CA ALA A 335 -27.86 5.60 -0.28
C ALA A 335 -26.93 5.87 -1.47
N GLU A 336 -27.15 6.97 -2.19
CA GLU A 336 -26.33 7.35 -3.36
C GLU A 336 -25.40 8.54 -3.07
N ASP A 337 -25.74 9.40 -2.11
CA ASP A 337 -24.98 10.61 -1.79
C ASP A 337 -24.88 10.90 -0.27
N TYR A 338 -24.20 12.00 0.08
CA TYR A 338 -23.96 12.37 1.47
C TYR A 338 -25.26 12.63 2.24
N ALA A 339 -26.22 13.35 1.64
CA ALA A 339 -27.47 13.69 2.29
C ALA A 339 -28.31 12.42 2.55
N GLU A 340 -28.36 11.51 1.57
CA GLU A 340 -29.03 10.22 1.71
C GLU A 340 -28.36 9.33 2.77
N VAL A 341 -27.03 9.34 2.87
CA VAL A 341 -26.32 8.61 3.94
C VAL A 341 -26.69 9.15 5.33
N LEU A 342 -26.79 10.48 5.49
CA LEU A 342 -27.21 11.07 6.76
C LEU A 342 -28.66 10.72 7.11
N GLU A 343 -29.54 10.64 6.11
CA GLU A 343 -30.93 10.24 6.32
C GLU A 343 -31.06 8.75 6.63
N LEU A 344 -30.31 7.89 5.93
CA LEU A 344 -30.26 6.46 6.15
C LEU A 344 -29.78 6.15 7.58
N ALA A 345 -28.76 6.86 8.07
CA ALA A 345 -28.27 6.72 9.44
C ALA A 345 -29.33 7.05 10.51
N ARG A 346 -30.29 7.95 10.19
CA ARG A 346 -31.37 8.34 11.11
C ARG A 346 -32.57 7.40 11.05
N THR A 347 -32.90 6.92 9.85
CA THR A 347 -34.15 6.20 9.58
C THR A 347 -33.98 4.68 9.60
N GLU A 348 -32.87 4.18 9.06
CA GLU A 348 -32.57 2.75 8.92
C GLU A 348 -31.08 2.48 9.26
N PRO A 349 -30.64 2.76 10.50
CA PRO A 349 -29.22 2.64 10.91
C PRO A 349 -28.65 1.22 10.72
N GLU A 350 -29.50 0.19 10.72
CA GLU A 350 -29.11 -1.19 10.42
C GLU A 350 -28.68 -1.40 8.97
N LYS A 351 -29.23 -0.63 8.01
CA LYS A 351 -28.79 -0.64 6.61
C LYS A 351 -27.54 0.21 6.42
N SER A 352 -27.46 1.33 7.12
CA SER A 352 -26.34 2.25 7.04
C SER A 352 -24.98 1.58 7.36
N VAL A 353 -24.91 0.65 8.31
CA VAL A 353 -23.66 -0.10 8.61
C VAL A 353 -23.23 -1.13 7.57
N ILE A 354 -24.08 -1.39 6.58
CA ILE A 354 -23.82 -2.28 5.44
C ILE A 354 -24.03 -1.54 4.10
N ASP A 355 -24.03 -0.21 4.14
CA ASP A 355 -24.12 0.66 2.98
C ASP A 355 -22.70 1.07 2.55
N SER A 356 -22.35 0.86 1.27
CA SER A 356 -21.00 1.17 0.79
C SER A 356 -20.69 2.66 0.84
N GLU A 357 -21.68 3.52 0.65
CA GLU A 357 -21.56 4.97 0.63
C GLU A 357 -21.33 5.49 2.04
N ALA A 358 -22.12 5.04 3.01
CA ALA A 358 -21.93 5.34 4.42
C ALA A 358 -20.55 4.90 4.92
N LEU A 359 -20.12 3.69 4.54
CA LEU A 359 -18.77 3.20 4.86
C LEU A 359 -17.66 4.04 4.20
N GLN A 360 -17.86 4.55 2.98
CA GLN A 360 -16.89 5.44 2.35
C GLN A 360 -16.85 6.82 3.00
N TYR A 361 -18.02 7.45 3.19
CA TYR A 361 -18.13 8.77 3.78
C TYR A 361 -17.56 8.80 5.20
N PHE A 362 -17.92 7.81 6.03
CA PHE A 362 -17.33 7.70 7.35
C PHE A 362 -15.81 7.61 7.27
N ALA A 363 -15.27 6.75 6.40
CA ALA A 363 -13.83 6.52 6.33
C ALA A 363 -13.06 7.77 5.89
N ILE A 364 -13.55 8.51 4.90
CA ILE A 364 -12.89 9.74 4.44
C ILE A 364 -13.07 10.91 5.41
N ASP A 365 -14.21 11.00 6.11
CA ASP A 365 -14.47 12.04 7.10
C ASP A 365 -13.58 11.89 8.33
N VAL A 366 -13.43 10.66 8.84
CA VAL A 366 -12.50 10.40 9.95
C VAL A 366 -11.05 10.49 9.50
N TYR A 367 -10.69 10.13 8.26
CA TYR A 367 -9.35 10.37 7.74
C TYR A 367 -9.05 11.87 7.64
N ALA A 368 -10.03 12.66 7.18
CA ALA A 368 -9.91 14.12 7.16
C ALA A 368 -9.65 14.67 8.57
N PHE A 369 -10.39 14.20 9.57
CA PHE A 369 -10.29 14.69 10.94
C PHE A 369 -9.08 14.16 11.73
N ASP A 370 -8.72 12.89 11.60
CA ASP A 370 -7.65 12.26 12.39
C ASP A 370 -6.26 12.43 11.74
N VAL A 371 -6.19 12.58 10.41
CA VAL A 371 -4.94 12.55 9.65
C VAL A 371 -4.72 13.81 8.81
N ALA A 372 -5.64 14.15 7.92
CA ALA A 372 -5.40 15.22 6.93
C ALA A 372 -5.36 16.62 7.56
N ALA A 373 -6.31 16.90 8.45
CA ALA A 373 -6.40 18.14 9.22
C ALA A 373 -6.75 17.82 10.68
N PRO A 374 -5.77 17.34 11.48
CA PRO A 374 -5.98 16.82 12.82
C PRO A 374 -6.84 17.72 13.73
N GLY A 375 -7.97 17.20 14.21
CA GLY A 375 -8.88 17.91 15.11
C GLY A 375 -9.78 18.97 14.45
N VAL A 376 -9.63 19.21 13.15
CA VAL A 376 -10.43 20.18 12.38
C VAL A 376 -11.23 19.47 11.29
N GLY A 377 -10.58 18.61 10.51
CA GLY A 377 -11.18 17.93 9.37
C GLY A 377 -11.59 18.87 8.23
N CYS A 378 -12.38 18.32 7.31
CA CYS A 378 -13.03 19.07 6.24
C CYS A 378 -14.39 18.42 5.89
N SER A 379 -15.16 18.04 6.92
CA SER A 379 -16.48 17.43 6.74
C SER A 379 -17.38 18.30 5.85
N GLY A 380 -17.27 19.63 5.99
CA GLY A 380 -18.12 20.59 5.29
C GLY A 380 -19.52 20.66 5.90
N GLU A 381 -20.28 21.64 5.43
CA GLU A 381 -21.72 21.73 5.66
C GLU A 381 -22.40 21.49 4.32
N LEU A 382 -23.52 20.75 4.34
CA LEU A 382 -24.34 20.57 3.16
C LEU A 382 -24.82 21.93 2.68
N GLU A 383 -24.51 22.27 1.43
CA GLU A 383 -25.03 23.47 0.80
C GLU A 383 -26.49 23.22 0.40
N ASP A 384 -27.40 24.13 0.77
CA ASP A 384 -28.78 24.10 0.31
C ASP A 384 -28.78 24.31 -1.22
N GLU A 385 -29.29 23.34 -1.99
CA GLU A 385 -29.40 23.42 -3.46
C GLU A 385 -30.35 24.53 -3.96
#